data_AF-W9E0B4-F1
#
_entry.id   AF-W9E0B4-F1
#
_cell.length_a   1.000
_cell.length_b   1.000
_cell.length_c   1.000
_cell.angle_alpha   90.00
_cell.angle_beta   90.00
_cell.angle_gamma   90.00
#
_symmetry.space_group_name_H-M   'P 1'
#
loop_
_entity.id
_entity.type
_entity.pdbx_description
1 polymer ?
#
loop_
_entity_poly.entity_id
_entity_poly.type
_entity_poly.pdbx_seq_one_letter_code
_entity_poly.pdbx_strand_id
1 'polypeptide(L)'
;MEKQAYANYTKRNKKGKKPPMACCVCGEDKPTAIEDHHVEGRSNSGWTEPLCKNCHSPITEEQNTFSPRERASDACVQNKTAFILLSMGALLKLMGERIVNLAKEMTVNV
;
A
#
# COMPACT_ATOMS: atom_id res chain seq x y z
N MET A 1 11.30 -14.20 -10.47
CA MET A 1 10.64 -14.19 -11.80
C MET A 1 11.68 -13.77 -12.82
N GLU A 2 11.96 -14.59 -13.85
CA GLU A 2 12.99 -14.24 -14.84
C GLU A 2 12.67 -12.93 -15.57
N LYS A 3 13.70 -12.12 -15.89
CA LYS A 3 13.57 -10.81 -16.55
C LYS A 3 12.71 -10.90 -17.83
N GLN A 4 12.86 -11.99 -18.59
CA GLN A 4 12.05 -12.24 -19.79
C GLN A 4 10.60 -12.57 -19.47
N ALA A 5 10.32 -13.30 -18.39
CA ALA A 5 8.95 -13.60 -17.94
C ALA A 5 8.22 -12.30 -17.54
N TYR A 6 8.88 -11.40 -16.82
CA TYR A 6 8.30 -10.10 -16.44
C TYR A 6 8.11 -9.16 -17.65
N ALA A 7 9.07 -9.14 -18.59
CA ALA A 7 8.95 -8.37 -19.84
C ALA A 7 7.81 -8.91 -20.74
N ASN A 8 7.62 -10.22 -20.78
CA ASN A 8 6.54 -10.86 -21.55
C ASN A 8 5.18 -10.66 -20.88
N TYR A 9 5.12 -10.70 -19.55
CA TYR A 9 3.93 -10.36 -18.77
C TYR A 9 3.50 -8.91 -18.99
N THR A 10 4.43 -7.95 -18.86
CA THR A 10 4.15 -6.54 -19.12
C THR A 10 3.75 -6.27 -20.57
N LYS A 11 4.38 -6.94 -21.56
CA LYS A 11 3.95 -6.86 -22.98
C LYS A 11 2.54 -7.42 -23.21
N ARG A 12 2.19 -8.55 -22.59
CA ARG A 12 0.84 -9.15 -22.69
C ARG A 12 -0.23 -8.27 -22.04
N ASN A 13 0.10 -7.64 -20.91
CA ASN A 13 -0.81 -6.77 -20.18
C ASN A 13 -0.87 -5.33 -20.72
N LYS A 14 0.08 -4.89 -21.55
CA LYS A 14 0.07 -3.56 -22.20
C LYS A 14 -0.96 -3.40 -23.33
N LYS A 15 -1.55 -4.48 -23.88
CA LYS A 15 -2.58 -4.39 -24.92
C LYS A 15 -3.97 -4.21 -24.31
N GLY A 16 -4.32 -2.97 -23.96
CA GLY A 16 -5.70 -2.55 -23.70
C GLY A 16 -6.39 -3.15 -22.47
N LYS A 17 -5.68 -3.94 -21.65
CA LYS A 17 -6.17 -4.45 -20.37
C LYS A 17 -5.51 -3.65 -19.25
N LYS A 18 -6.31 -3.16 -18.30
CA LYS A 18 -5.75 -2.58 -17.07
C LYS A 18 -4.81 -3.62 -16.45
N PRO A 19 -3.62 -3.23 -15.95
CA PRO A 19 -2.79 -4.14 -15.18
C PRO A 19 -3.66 -4.78 -14.07
N PRO A 20 -3.46 -6.07 -13.76
CA PRO A 20 -4.24 -6.71 -12.71
C PRO A 20 -4.08 -5.92 -11.40
N MET A 21 -5.20 -5.74 -10.71
CA MET A 21 -5.23 -5.06 -9.42
C MET A 21 -4.47 -5.94 -8.43
N ALA A 22 -3.31 -5.48 -8.00
CA ALA A 22 -2.43 -6.19 -7.10
C ALA A 22 -1.98 -5.26 -5.97
N CYS A 23 -1.71 -5.83 -4.80
CA CYS A 23 -1.23 -5.10 -3.65
C CYS A 23 0.07 -4.37 -3.97
N CYS A 24 0.10 -3.05 -3.79
CA CYS A 24 1.28 -2.23 -4.10
C CYS A 24 2.50 -2.50 -3.20
N VAL A 25 2.31 -3.22 -2.08
CA VAL A 25 3.37 -3.62 -1.15
C VAL A 25 3.95 -5.00 -1.51
N CYS A 26 3.10 -6.04 -1.54
CA CYS A 26 3.58 -7.42 -1.62
C CYS A 26 3.30 -8.12 -2.95
N GLY A 27 2.48 -7.53 -3.83
CA GLY A 27 2.14 -8.09 -5.14
C GLY A 27 1.08 -9.19 -5.12
N GLU A 28 0.42 -9.48 -3.99
CA GLU A 28 -0.80 -10.34 -3.96
C GLU A 28 -1.83 -9.81 -4.96
N ASP A 29 -2.41 -10.68 -5.78
CA ASP A 29 -3.28 -10.32 -6.90
C ASP A 29 -4.63 -11.06 -6.87
N LYS A 30 -4.91 -11.87 -5.84
CA LYS A 30 -6.24 -12.45 -5.62
C LYS A 30 -7.26 -11.34 -5.37
N PRO A 31 -8.26 -11.15 -6.26
CA PRO A 31 -9.21 -10.04 -6.12
C PRO A 31 -9.97 -10.03 -4.80
N THR A 32 -10.26 -11.20 -4.22
CA THR A 32 -10.96 -11.33 -2.93
C THR A 32 -10.13 -10.94 -1.71
N ALA A 33 -8.82 -10.76 -1.89
CA ALA A 33 -7.88 -10.37 -0.85
C ALA A 33 -7.52 -8.88 -0.91
N ILE A 34 -7.88 -8.17 -1.98
CA ILE A 34 -7.55 -6.75 -2.20
C ILE A 34 -8.66 -5.83 -1.71
N GLU A 35 -8.25 -4.75 -1.05
CA GLU A 35 -9.07 -3.66 -0.55
C GLU A 35 -8.49 -2.32 -1.01
N ASP A 36 -9.37 -1.34 -1.23
CA ASP A 36 -8.97 0.03 -1.53
C ASP A 36 -8.52 0.73 -0.23
N HIS A 37 -7.24 1.06 -0.13
CA HIS A 37 -6.68 1.75 1.01
C HIS A 37 -6.62 3.26 0.77
N HIS A 38 -7.24 4.06 1.64
CA HIS A 38 -7.14 5.52 1.58
C HIS A 38 -5.81 6.01 2.16
N VAL A 39 -4.88 6.41 1.30
CA VAL A 39 -3.49 6.75 1.67
C VAL A 39 -3.41 7.92 2.64
N GLU A 40 -4.31 8.90 2.53
CA GLU A 40 -4.36 10.08 3.40
C GLU A 40 -5.51 10.02 4.42
N GLY A 41 -6.22 8.89 4.47
CA GLY A 41 -7.47 8.73 5.21
C GLY A 41 -8.71 9.12 4.42
N ARG A 42 -9.77 8.36 4.64
CA ARG A 42 -11.06 8.48 3.92
C ARG A 42 -11.69 9.87 3.98
N SER A 43 -11.48 10.60 5.08
CA SER A 43 -12.06 11.93 5.30
C SER A 43 -11.21 13.07 4.72
N ASN A 44 -9.97 12.81 4.30
CA ASN A 44 -9.03 13.83 3.84
C ASN A 44 -8.90 13.87 2.32
N SER A 45 -8.85 12.70 1.64
CA SER A 45 -8.81 12.66 0.18
C SER A 45 -9.38 11.35 -0.41
N GLY A 46 -9.68 11.40 -1.71
CA GLY A 46 -10.10 10.25 -2.51
C GLY A 46 -8.93 9.41 -3.03
N TRP A 47 -7.69 9.73 -2.68
CA TRP A 47 -6.53 8.96 -3.15
C TRP A 47 -6.52 7.59 -2.48
N THR A 48 -6.61 6.56 -3.32
CA THR A 48 -6.62 5.16 -2.91
C THR A 48 -5.54 4.36 -3.62
N GLU A 49 -5.02 3.36 -2.93
CA GLU A 49 -4.08 2.37 -3.48
C GLU A 49 -4.56 0.95 -3.13
N PRO A 50 -4.37 -0.04 -4.01
CA PRO A 50 -4.76 -1.41 -3.73
C PRO A 50 -3.82 -2.04 -2.72
N LEU A 51 -4.37 -2.57 -1.61
CA LEU A 51 -3.64 -3.34 -0.62
C LEU A 51 -4.31 -4.68 -0.36
N CYS A 52 -3.53 -5.73 -0.09
CA CYS A 52 -4.11 -6.96 0.45
C CYS A 52 -4.43 -6.77 1.93
N LYS A 53 -5.40 -7.52 2.47
CA LYS A 53 -5.80 -7.49 3.89
C LYS A 53 -4.63 -7.54 4.87
N ASN A 54 -3.61 -8.36 4.55
CA ASN A 54 -2.43 -8.52 5.41
C ASN A 54 -1.52 -7.29 5.41
N CYS A 55 -1.40 -6.58 4.29
CA CYS A 55 -0.64 -5.32 4.24
C CYS A 55 -1.49 -4.13 4.71
N HIS A 56 -2.82 -4.23 4.59
CA HIS A 56 -3.76 -3.19 4.99
C HIS A 56 -3.92 -3.10 6.51
N SER A 57 -3.97 -4.24 7.22
CA SER A 57 -4.17 -4.28 8.68
C SER A 57 -3.13 -3.46 9.46
N PRO A 58 -1.81 -3.62 9.25
CA PRO A 58 -0.81 -2.89 10.03
C PRO A 58 -0.89 -1.37 9.85
N ILE A 59 -1.22 -0.90 8.65
CA ILE A 59 -1.39 0.54 8.39
C ILE A 59 -2.65 1.05 9.10
N THR A 60 -3.72 0.26 9.09
CA THR A 60 -4.96 0.58 9.79
C THR A 60 -4.76 0.62 11.31
N GLU A 61 -3.93 -0.27 11.85
CA GLU A 61 -3.53 -0.27 13.27
C GLU A 61 -2.79 1.03 13.64
N GLU A 62 -1.82 1.45 12.82
CA GLU A 62 -1.14 2.74 13.00
C GLU A 62 -2.13 3.91 12.90
N GLN A 63 -3.03 3.92 11.91
CA GLN A 63 -4.06 4.96 11.77
C GLN A 63 -5.00 5.03 12.99
N ASN A 64 -5.30 3.89 13.62
CA ASN A 64 -6.16 3.81 14.79
C ASN A 64 -5.50 4.26 16.10
N THR A 65 -4.20 4.58 16.08
CA THR A 65 -3.55 5.30 17.19
C THR A 65 -4.13 6.71 17.38
N PHE A 66 -4.71 7.28 16.32
CA PHE A 66 -5.51 8.50 16.38
C PHE A 66 -6.96 8.17 16.72
N SER A 67 -7.50 8.85 17.74
CA SER A 67 -8.90 8.69 18.12
C SER A 67 -9.83 9.11 16.97
N PRO A 68 -11.08 8.59 16.93
CA PRO A 68 -12.05 8.99 15.91
C PRO A 68 -12.27 10.51 15.80
N ARG A 69 -12.16 11.23 16.91
CA ARG A 69 -12.28 12.70 16.95
C ARG A 69 -11.11 13.41 16.30
N GLU A 70 -9.89 12.89 16.46
CA GLU A 70 -8.68 13.50 15.89
C GLU A 70 -8.59 13.30 14.38
N ARG A 71 -9.22 12.25 13.84
CA ARG A 71 -9.28 11.96 12.40
C ARG A 71 -10.64 12.26 11.75
N ALA A 72 -11.49 13.00 12.44
CA ALA A 72 -12.80 13.41 11.94
C ALA A 72 -12.67 14.41 10.77
N SER A 73 -13.70 14.51 9.93
CA SER A 73 -13.72 15.43 8.78
C SER A 73 -13.66 16.91 9.20
N ASP A 74 -14.07 17.23 10.43
CA ASP A 74 -14.06 18.57 11.03
C ASP A 74 -12.89 18.78 12.02
N ALA A 75 -11.95 17.83 12.10
CA ALA A 75 -10.75 17.98 12.90
C ALA A 75 -9.93 19.20 12.44
N CYS A 76 -9.17 19.79 13.37
CA CYS A 76 -8.33 20.94 13.07
C CYS A 76 -7.25 20.59 12.03
N VAL A 77 -6.74 21.61 11.33
CA VAL A 77 -5.73 21.44 10.27
C VAL A 77 -4.50 20.69 10.78
N GLN A 78 -4.04 20.98 12.01
CA GLN A 78 -2.89 20.30 12.61
C GLN A 78 -3.13 18.79 12.76
N ASN A 79 -4.31 18.37 13.25
CA ASN A 79 -4.63 16.97 13.42
C ASN A 79 -4.76 16.24 12.08
N LYS A 80 -5.37 16.87 11.08
CA LYS A 80 -5.44 16.32 9.72
C LYS A 80 -4.05 16.11 9.13
N THR A 81 -3.20 17.12 9.21
CA THR A 81 -1.80 17.02 8.74
C THR A 81 -1.05 15.90 9.45
N ALA A 82 -1.18 15.80 10.78
CA ALA A 82 -0.54 14.74 11.55
C ALA A 82 -1.04 13.34 11.14
N PHE A 83 -2.36 13.18 10.95
CA PHE A 83 -2.95 11.92 10.50
C PHE A 83 -2.47 11.53 9.09
N ILE A 84 -2.43 12.48 8.16
CA ILE A 84 -1.94 12.25 6.78
C ILE A 84 -0.48 11.79 6.81
N LEU A 85 0.38 12.49 7.56
CA LEU A 85 1.79 12.14 7.69
C LEU A 85 1.97 10.75 8.30
N LEU A 86 1.21 10.41 9.33
CA LEU A 86 1.23 9.07 9.94
C LEU A 86 0.81 8.00 8.93
N SER A 87 -0.31 8.23 8.23
CA SER A 87 -0.86 7.27 7.28
C SER A 87 0.11 6.98 6.13
N MET A 88 0.68 8.03 5.53
CA MET A 88 1.71 7.90 4.49
C MET A 88 2.98 7.24 5.04
N GLY A 89 3.40 7.63 6.25
CA GLY A 89 4.59 7.07 6.91
C GLY A 89 4.46 5.57 7.17
N ALA A 90 3.30 5.11 7.65
CA ALA A 90 3.02 3.71 7.89
C ALA A 90 3.06 2.88 6.59
N LEU A 91 2.47 3.37 5.50
CA LEU A 91 2.57 2.74 4.18
C LEU A 91 4.02 2.67 3.69
N LEU A 92 4.74 3.79 3.74
CA LEU A 92 6.14 3.87 3.30
C LEU A 92 7.06 2.96 4.11
N LYS A 93 6.84 2.87 5.43
CA LYS A 93 7.57 1.94 6.32
C LYS A 93 7.38 0.50 5.86
N LEU A 94 6.13 0.08 5.64
CA LEU A 94 5.81 -1.28 5.21
C LEU A 94 6.40 -1.61 3.82
N MET A 95 6.32 -0.66 2.87
CA MET A 95 6.96 -0.80 1.56
C MET A 95 8.48 -0.91 1.69
N GLY A 96 9.10 -0.05 2.51
CA GLY A 96 10.53 -0.06 2.77
C GLY A 96 11.00 -1.39 3.38
N GLU A 97 10.30 -1.89 4.38
CA GLU A 97 10.55 -3.20 4.99
C GLU A 97 10.47 -4.32 3.95
N ARG A 98 9.45 -4.31 3.07
CA ARG A 98 9.31 -5.31 2.02
C ARG A 98 10.45 -5.25 1.00
N ILE A 99 10.87 -4.05 0.58
CA ILE A 99 12.01 -3.85 -0.33
C ILE A 99 13.29 -4.41 0.30
N VAL A 100 13.55 -4.10 1.58
CA VAL A 100 14.73 -4.59 2.30
C VAL A 100 14.72 -6.11 2.42
N ASN A 101 13.58 -6.72 2.76
CA ASN A 101 13.46 -8.17 2.89
C ASN A 101 13.66 -8.88 1.56
N LEU A 102 13.05 -8.37 0.48
CA LEU A 102 13.29 -8.88 -0.87
C LEU A 102 14.77 -8.80 -1.24
N ALA A 103 15.45 -7.69 -0.93
CA ALA A 103 16.88 -7.56 -1.21
C ALA A 103 17.72 -8.62 -0.47
N LYS A 104 17.40 -8.91 0.80
CA LYS A 104 18.05 -9.96 1.60
C LYS A 104 17.76 -11.37 1.08
N GLU A 105 16.55 -11.63 0.60
CA GLU A 105 16.18 -12.92 0.00
C GLU A 105 16.87 -13.16 -1.36
N MET A 106 17.21 -12.09 -2.07
CA MET A 106 17.86 -12.15 -3.38
C MET A 106 19.38 -12.40 -3.30
N THR A 107 20.01 -12.22 -2.15
CA THR A 107 21.43 -12.55 -2.01
C THR A 107 21.60 -14.06 -1.96
N VAL A 108 22.33 -14.62 -2.92
CA VAL A 108 22.77 -16.01 -2.88
C VAL A 108 23.75 -16.15 -1.71
N ASN A 109 23.56 -17.12 -0.82
CA ASN A 109 24.64 -17.54 0.07
C ASN A 109 25.73 -18.12 -0.85
N VAL A 110 26.78 -17.35 -1.10
CA VAL A 110 27.99 -17.80 -1.82
C VAL A 110 28.90 -18.52 -0.83
#